data_AF-A0A6B2SUF8-F1
#
_entry.id   AF-A0A6B2SUF8-F1
#
_cell.length_a   1.000
_cell.length_b   1.000
_cell.length_c   1.000
_cell.angle_alpha   90.00
_cell.angle_beta   90.00
_cell.angle_gamma   90.00
#
_symmetry.space_group_name_H-M   'P 1'
#
loop_
_entity.id
_entity.type
_entity.pdbx_description
1 polymer ?
#
loop_
_entity_poly.entity_id
_entity_poly.type
_entity_poly.pdbx_seq_one_letter_code
_entity_poly.pdbx_strand_id
1 'polypeptide(L)' 'DDLTGILRDALSARRALLLLDDATDAEQVDPLLPDTPDCLVVAVAEGPLTGIPDVRPCTLGGLDKAAAVELLARAAGPV' A
#
# COMPACT_ATOMS: atom_id res chain seq x y z
N ASP A 1 5.37 3.67 19.42
CA ASP A 1 5.54 5.11 19.67
C ASP A 1 6.95 5.59 19.43
N ASP A 2 7.97 5.14 20.19
CA ASP A 2 9.35 5.63 20.01
C ASP A 2 9.93 5.39 18.60
N LEU A 3 9.80 4.16 18.06
CA LEU A 3 10.28 3.83 16.70
C LEU A 3 9.52 4.60 15.61
N THR A 4 8.23 4.82 15.84
CA THR A 4 7.35 5.59 14.96
C THR A 4 7.80 7.05 14.88
N GLY A 5 8.14 7.65 16.03
CA GLY A 5 8.70 9.00 16.09
C GLY A 5 10.01 9.12 15.32
N ILE A 6 10.95 8.18 15.54
CA ILE A 6 12.24 8.14 14.82
C ILE A 6 12.03 8.04 13.30
N LEU A 7 11.06 7.22 12.86
CA LEU A 7 10.72 7.10 11.45
C LEU A 7 10.20 8.42 10.88
N ARG A 8 9.21 9.05 11.54
CA ARG A 8 8.64 10.33 11.09
C ARG A 8 9.69 11.43 11.02
N ASP A 9 10.57 11.52 12.02
CA ASP A 9 11.69 12.47 12.02
C ASP A 9 12.63 12.23 10.84
N ALA A 10 12.96 10.96 10.55
CA ALA A 10 13.81 10.61 9.41
C ALA A 10 13.16 10.95 8.06
N LEU A 11 11.83 10.85 7.96
CA LEU A 11 11.06 11.18 6.75
C LEU A 11 10.86 12.68 6.57
N SER A 12 10.81 13.47 7.65
CA SER A 12 10.60 14.93 7.59
C SER A 12 11.60 15.68 6.70
N ALA A 13 12.82 15.15 6.56
CA ALA A 13 13.92 15.73 5.78
C ALA A 13 14.11 15.05 4.41
N ARG A 14 13.18 14.19 3.97
CA ARG A 14 13.35 13.34 2.79
C ARG A 14 12.12 13.31 1.89
N ARG A 15 12.38 13.10 0.61
CA ARG A 15 11.37 12.67 -0.36
C ARG A 15 11.39 11.15 -0.42
N ALA A 16 10.32 10.50 0.04
CA ALA A 16 10.25 9.05 0.14
C ALA A 16 8.90 8.49 -0.30
N LEU A 17 8.91 7.23 -0.75
CA LEU A 17 7.72 6.44 -0.95
C LEU A 17 7.73 5.32 0.08
N LEU A 18 6.66 5.22 0.86
CA LEU A 18 6.42 4.10 1.77
C LEU A 18 5.42 3.16 1.13
N LEU A 19 5.81 1.89 0.99
CA LEU A 19 4.91 0.81 0.58
C LEU A 19 4.63 -0.04 1.81
N LEU A 20 3.37 -0.04 2.24
CA LEU A 20 2.89 -0.90 3.33
C LEU A 20 2.10 -2.03 2.69
N ASP A 21 2.66 -3.23 2.74
CA ASP A 21 2.01 -4.41 2.21
C ASP A 21 1.21 -5.09 3.33
N ASP A 22 0.06 -5.66 2.96
CA ASP A 22 -0.82 -6.42 3.86
C ASP A 22 -1.29 -5.66 5.12
N ALA A 23 -1.69 -4.39 4.95
CA ALA A 23 -2.26 -3.60 6.03
C ALA A 23 -3.67 -4.10 6.39
N THR A 24 -3.87 -4.52 7.64
CA THR A 24 -5.14 -5.10 8.09
C THR A 24 -6.14 -4.05 8.59
N ASP A 25 -5.64 -2.93 9.12
CA ASP A 25 -6.46 -1.85 9.66
C ASP A 25 -5.75 -0.48 9.62
N ALA A 26 -6.51 0.59 9.89
CA ALA A 26 -6.00 1.95 9.92
C ALA A 26 -5.04 2.22 11.10
N GLU A 27 -5.16 1.49 12.21
CA GLU A 27 -4.34 1.70 13.41
C GLU A 27 -2.88 1.27 13.18
N GLN A 28 -2.62 0.37 12.24
CA GLN A 28 -1.28 0.03 11.77
C GLN A 28 -0.64 1.13 10.91
N VAL A 29 -1.46 1.82 10.11
CA VAL A 29 -0.97 2.76 9.08
C VAL A 29 -0.88 4.19 9.60
N ASP A 30 -1.88 4.65 10.35
CA ASP A 30 -1.97 6.03 10.86
C ASP A 30 -0.71 6.48 11.64
N PRO A 31 -0.12 5.65 12.51
CA PRO A 31 1.14 5.99 13.18
C PRO A 31 2.31 6.17 12.20
N LEU A 32 2.31 5.50 11.04
CA LEU A 32 3.42 5.56 10.08
C LEU A 32 3.28 6.71 9.09
N LEU A 33 2.15 7.41 9.08
CA LEU A 33 1.94 8.54 8.17
C LEU A 33 2.93 9.69 8.50
N PRO A 34 3.65 10.19 7.49
CA PRO A 34 4.55 11.31 7.65
C PRO A 34 3.79 12.65 7.65
N ASP A 35 4.20 13.59 8.50
CA ASP A 35 3.62 14.93 8.57
C ASP A 35 4.18 15.92 7.51
N THR A 36 4.64 15.39 6.37
CA THR A 36 5.25 16.19 5.28
C THR A 36 4.61 15.87 3.93
N PRO A 37 4.38 16.88 3.07
CA PRO A 37 3.82 16.68 1.72
C PRO A 37 4.81 16.01 0.75
N ASP A 38 6.08 15.88 1.12
CA ASP A 38 7.15 15.34 0.26
C ASP A 38 7.21 13.81 0.23
N CYS A 39 6.36 13.14 1.03
CA CYS A 39 6.27 11.69 1.10
C CYS A 39 4.94 11.18 0.55
N LEU A 40 4.98 9.99 -0.08
CA LEU A 40 3.80 9.26 -0.54
C LEU A 40 3.70 7.94 0.22
N VAL A 41 2.54 7.63 0.77
CA VAL A 41 2.24 6.32 1.36
C VAL A 41 1.30 5.56 0.44
N VAL A 42 1.69 4.34 0.09
CA VAL A 42 0.86 3.38 -0.65
C VAL A 42 0.65 2.18 0.26
N ALA A 43 -0.60 1.92 0.64
CA ALA A 43 -0.96 0.75 1.42
C ALA A 43 -1.74 -0.25 0.55
N VAL A 44 -1.38 -1.52 0.65
CA VAL A 44 -2.12 -2.65 0.08
C VAL A 44 -2.89 -3.30 1.21
N ALA A 45 -4.20 -3.49 1.01
CA ALA A 45 -5.10 -4.03 2.01
C ALA A 45 -6.22 -4.84 1.33
N GLU A 46 -6.78 -5.81 2.04
CA GLU A 46 -7.85 -6.68 1.53
C GLU A 46 -9.22 -5.98 1.53
N GLY A 47 -9.41 -4.99 2.39
CA GLY A 47 -10.65 -4.22 2.53
C GLY A 47 -10.39 -2.72 2.60
N PRO A 48 -11.44 -1.89 2.70
CA PRO A 48 -11.24 -0.46 2.84
C PRO A 48 -10.57 -0.17 4.19
N LEU A 49 -9.40 0.49 4.16
CA LEU A 49 -8.75 1.05 5.35
C LEU A 49 -9.52 2.28 5.84
N THR A 50 -10.65 2.04 6.50
CA THR A 50 -11.48 3.11 7.07
C THR A 50 -10.82 3.67 8.33
N GLY A 51 -10.78 4.99 8.46
CA GLY A 51 -10.21 5.66 9.64
C GLY A 51 -9.01 6.54 9.34
N ILE A 52 -8.48 6.49 8.12
CA ILE A 52 -7.41 7.39 7.66
C ILE A 52 -8.03 8.50 6.79
N PRO A 53 -7.79 9.79 7.11
CA PRO A 53 -8.29 10.89 6.29
C PRO A 53 -7.54 10.96 4.94
N ASP A 54 -8.17 11.59 3.95
CA ASP A 54 -7.56 11.92 2.65
C ASP A 54 -6.98 10.75 1.84
N VAL A 55 -7.40 9.52 2.13
CA VAL A 55 -7.04 8.33 1.34
C VAL A 55 -7.69 8.39 -0.04
N ARG A 56 -6.92 8.03 -1.07
CA ARG A 56 -7.41 7.80 -2.43
C ARG A 56 -7.52 6.29 -2.69
N PRO A 57 -8.68 5.66 -2.46
CA PRO A 57 -8.82 4.22 -2.64
C PRO A 57 -8.67 3.84 -4.12
N CYS A 58 -7.93 2.75 -4.37
CA CYS A 58 -7.83 2.14 -5.68
C CYS A 58 -8.19 0.65 -5.55
N THR A 59 -9.48 0.33 -5.74
CA THR A 59 -9.92 -1.07 -5.75
C THR A 59 -9.41 -1.75 -7.03
N LEU A 60 -8.58 -2.77 -6.86
CA LEU A 60 -8.13 -3.59 -7.98
C LEU A 60 -9.25 -4.56 -8.39
N GLY A 61 -9.64 -4.51 -9.66
CA GLY A 61 -10.52 -5.52 -10.24
C GLY A 61 -9.76 -6.83 -10.52
N GLY A 62 -10.50 -7.91 -10.70
CA GLY A 62 -9.94 -9.15 -11.22
C GLY A 62 -9.39 -8.98 -12.64
N LEU A 63 -8.52 -9.90 -13.05
CA LEU A 63 -8.05 -9.98 -14.43
C LEU A 63 -9.23 -10.24 -15.38
N ASP A 64 -9.19 -9.65 -16.57
CA ASP A 64 -10.09 -10.07 -17.63
C ASP A 64 -9.78 -11.51 -18.07
N LYS A 65 -10.72 -12.12 -18.80
CA LYS A 65 -10.60 -13.52 -19.22
C LYS A 65 -9.35 -13.77 -20.07
N ALA A 66 -8.97 -12.86 -20.95
CA ALA A 66 -7.83 -13.05 -21.84
C ALA A 66 -6.53 -13.02 -21.04
N ALA A 67 -6.36 -12.02 -20.17
CA ALA A 67 -5.22 -11.90 -19.27
C ALA A 67 -5.12 -13.08 -18.28
N ALA A 68 -6.26 -13.57 -17.77
CA ALA A 68 -6.30 -14.73 -16.89
C ALA A 68 -5.83 -16.02 -17.60
N VAL A 69 -6.29 -16.25 -18.84
CA VAL A 69 -5.86 -17.40 -19.66
C VAL A 69 -4.37 -17.30 -20.00
N GLU A 70 -3.89 -16.10 -20.35
CA GLU A 70 -2.46 -15.87 -20.63
C GLU A 70 -1.59 -16.16 -19.40
N LEU A 71 -2.00 -15.69 -18.22
CA LEU A 71 -1.31 -15.98 -16.97
C LEU A 71 -1.20 -17.49 -16.71
N LEU A 72 -2.31 -18.22 -16.89
CA LEU A 72 -2.35 -19.67 -16.70
C LEU A 72 -1.48 -20.40 -17.72
N ALA A 73 -1.56 -20.03 -19.00
CA ALA A 73 -0.76 -20.64 -20.06
C ALA A 73 0.74 -20.46 -19.79
N ARG A 74 1.15 -19.28 -19.32
CA ARG A 74 2.55 -19.00 -18.93
C ARG A 74 3.00 -19.86 -17.75
N ALA A 75 2.13 -20.08 -16.76
CA ALA A 75 2.47 -20.81 -15.54
C ALA A 75 2.43 -22.34 -15.70
N ALA A 76 1.48 -22.87 -16.46
CA ALA A 76 1.28 -24.32 -16.64
C ALA A 76 2.32 -24.96 -17.57
N GLY A 77 3.01 -24.16 -18.39
CA GLY A 77 3.93 -24.66 -19.40
C GLY A 77 3.21 -25.28 -20.61
N PRO A 78 3.95 -25.72 -21.65
CA PRO A 78 3.36 -26.43 -22.77
C PRO A 78 2.73 -27.74 -22.29
N VAL A 79 1.52 -28.01 -22.80
CA VAL A 79 0.84 -29.30 -22.63
C VAL A 79 1.41 -30.31 -23.61
#